data_AF-A0A699WHQ5-F1
#
_entry.id   AF-A0A699WHQ5-F1
#
_cell.length_a   1.000
_cell.length_b   1.000
_cell.length_c   1.000
_cell.angle_alpha   90.00
_cell.angle_beta   90.00
_cell.angle_gamma   90.00
#
_symmetry.space_group_name_H-M   'P 1'
#
loop_
_entity.id
_entity.type
_entity.pdbx_description
1 polymer ?
#
loop_
_entity_poly.entity_id
_entity_poly.type
_entity_poly.pdbx_seq_one_letter_code
_entity_poly.pdbx_strand_id
1 'polypeptide(L)' 'MASLADKAILSGADNRPPMLEKDMYDTWKSRMELYMLNRPNGRMILESVEQ' A
#
# COMPACT_ATOMS: atom_id res chain seq x y z
N MET A 1 14.62 17.87 24.28
CA MET A 1 15.79 17.25 23.62
C MET A 1 15.32 15.89 23.11
N ALA A 2 15.07 15.74 21.81
CA ALA A 2 14.54 14.49 21.24
C ALA A 2 15.58 13.37 21.36
N SER A 3 15.15 12.17 21.78
CA SER A 3 16.03 11.02 21.97
C SER A 3 16.54 10.49 20.63
N LEU A 4 17.62 9.70 20.67
CA LEU A 4 18.13 9.03 19.48
C LEU A 4 17.07 8.13 18.83
N ALA A 5 16.18 7.53 19.64
CA ALA A 5 15.05 6.73 19.17
C ALA A 5 14.00 7.56 18.43
N ASP A 6 13.68 8.77 18.93
CA ASP A 6 12.72 9.66 18.26
C ASP A 6 13.24 10.11 16.88
N LYS A 7 14.54 10.38 16.79
CA LYS A 7 15.20 10.73 15.51
C LYS A 7 15.25 9.55 14.53
N ALA A 8 15.39 8.31 15.02
CA ALA A 8 15.39 7.11 14.19
C ALA A 8 13.99 6.76 13.64
N ILE A 9 12.93 6.98 14.43
CA ILE A 9 11.54 6.82 13.95
C ILE A 9 11.21 7.87 12.90
N LEU A 10 11.61 9.13 13.12
CA LEU A 10 11.43 10.21 12.15
C LEU A 10 12.19 9.96 10.84
N SER A 11 13.46 9.55 10.89
CA SER A 11 14.23 9.27 9.66
C SER A 11 13.74 8.01 8.93
N GLY A 12 13.11 7.06 9.62
CA GLY A 12 12.46 5.91 8.99
C GLY A 12 11.16 6.26 8.26
N ALA A 13 10.47 7.33 8.68
CA ALA A 13 9.24 7.79 8.06
C ALA A 13 9.50 8.50 6.71
N ASP A 14 10.51 9.36 6.63
CA ASP A 14 10.84 10.12 5.41
C ASP A 14 11.44 9.26 4.28
N ASN A 15 12.05 8.12 4.63
CA ASN A 15 12.64 7.18 3.67
C ASN A 15 11.67 6.08 3.22
N ARG A 16 10.44 6.10 3.73
CA ARG A 16 9.43 5.10 3.39
C ARG A 16 8.94 5.36 1.95
N PRO A 17 8.90 4.34 1.07
CA PRO A 17 8.28 4.48 -0.23
C PRO A 17 6.87 5.10 -0.06
N PRO A 18 6.49 6.13 -0.84
CA PRO A 18 5.17 6.76 -0.72
C PRO A 18 4.04 5.74 -0.91
N MET A 19 4.30 4.66 -1.66
CA MET A 19 3.41 3.50 -1.79
C MET A 19 3.04 2.80 -0.48
N LEU A 20 3.75 3.05 0.62
CA LEU A 20 3.44 2.51 1.94
C LEU A 20 2.78 3.54 2.87
N GLU A 21 2.53 4.78 2.41
CA GLU A 21 1.66 5.68 3.14
C GLU A 21 0.28 5.04 3.28
N LYS A 22 -0.28 5.10 4.49
CA LYS A 22 -1.47 4.32 4.87
C LYS A 22 -2.73 4.77 4.13
N ASP A 23 -2.78 6.05 3.76
CA ASP A 23 -3.77 6.68 2.90
C ASP A 23 -3.64 6.28 1.43
N MET A 24 -2.42 5.99 0.97
CA MET A 24 -2.17 5.49 -0.39
C MET A 24 -2.53 4.01 -0.57
N TYR A 25 -2.65 3.24 0.52
CA TYR A 25 -3.01 1.82 0.47
C TYR A 25 -4.40 1.59 -0.14
N ASP A 26 -5.41 2.36 0.30
CA ASP A 26 -6.77 2.23 -0.25
C ASP A 26 -6.80 2.62 -1.74
N THR A 27 -6.04 3.67 -2.11
CA THR A 27 -5.91 4.10 -3.51
C THR A 27 -5.21 3.03 -4.37
N TRP A 28 -4.16 2.40 -3.85
CA TRP A 28 -3.46 1.29 -4.52
C TRP A 28 -4.38 0.07 -4.67
N LYS A 29 -5.12 -0.28 -3.60
CA LYS A 29 -6.07 -1.39 -3.59
C LYS A 29 -7.15 -1.20 -4.66
N SER A 30 -7.80 -0.04 -4.70
CA SER A 30 -8.81 0.26 -5.72
C SER A 30 -8.26 0.23 -7.15
N ARG A 31 -7.01 0.66 -7.38
CA ARG A 31 -6.37 0.55 -8.70
C ARG A 31 -6.14 -0.90 -9.10
N MET A 32 -5.72 -1.75 -8.17
CA MET A 32 -5.50 -3.17 -8.41
C MET A 32 -6.82 -3.91 -8.68
N GLU A 33 -7.88 -3.62 -7.92
CA GLU A 33 -9.22 -4.16 -8.14
C GLU A 33 -9.76 -3.81 -9.54
N LEU A 34 -9.67 -2.53 -9.94
CA LEU A 34 -10.09 -2.07 -11.26
C LEU A 34 -9.27 -2.71 -12.39
N TYR A 35 -7.97 -2.87 -12.19
CA TYR A 35 -7.10 -3.54 -13.16
C TYR A 35 -7.47 -5.02 -13.32
N MET A 36 -7.71 -5.72 -12.20
CA MET A 36 -8.13 -7.11 -12.20
C MET A 36 -9.47 -7.25 -12.92
N LEU A 37 -10.49 -6.46 -12.56
CA LEU A 37 -11.83 -6.52 -13.18
C LEU A 37 -11.83 -6.26 -14.70
N ASN A 38 -10.84 -5.54 -15.24
CA ASN A 38 -10.69 -5.31 -16.69
C ASN A 38 -10.02 -6.48 -17.44
N ARG A 39 -9.60 -7.56 -16.76
CA ARG A 39 -9.02 -8.76 -17.37
C ARG A 39 -10.12 -9.81 -17.64
N PRO A 40 -9.97 -10.67 -18.66
CA PRO A 40 -10.92 -11.75 -18.95
C PRO A 40 -11.23 -12.66 -17.76
N ASN A 41 -10.23 -12.92 -16.90
CA ASN A 41 -10.36 -13.73 -15.68
C ASN A 41 -10.32 -12.87 -14.41
N GLY A 42 -10.70 -11.60 -14.53
CA GLY A 42 -10.54 -10.60 -13.49
C GLY A 42 -11.16 -10.94 -12.15
N ARG A 43 -12.39 -11.49 -12.20
CA ARG A 43 -13.11 -11.96 -11.01
C ARG A 43 -12.40 -13.13 -10.33
N MET A 44 -11.90 -14.11 -11.09
CA MET A 44 -11.17 -15.25 -10.52
C MET A 44 -9.87 -14.81 -9.83
N ILE A 45 -9.16 -13.85 -10.42
CA ILE A 45 -7.93 -13.29 -9.85
C ILE A 45 -8.25 -12.50 -8.57
N LEU A 46 -9.32 -11.70 -8.58
CA LEU A 46 -9.75 -10.93 -7.41
C LEU A 46 -10.15 -11.87 -6.25
N GLU A 47 -10.97 -12.89 -6.52
CA GLU A 47 -11.36 -13.91 -5.53
C GLU A 47 -10.15 -14.65 -4.94
N SER A 48 -9.09 -14.87 -5.72
CA SER A 48 -7.84 -15.52 -5.26
C SER A 48 -6.95 -14.62 -4.40
N VAL A 49 -7.16 -13.30 -4.43
CA VAL A 49 -6.37 -12.29 -3.69
C VAL A 49 -7.09 -11.83 -2.43
N GLU A 50 -8.43 -11.94 -2.38
CA GLU A 50 -9.22 -11.65 -1.18
C GLU A 50 -9.22 -12.80 -0.15
N GLN A 51 -8.76 -14.00 -0.51
CA GLN A 51 -8.65 -15.18 0.35
C GLN A 51 -7.40 -15.17 1.24
#